data_AF-A0A5K1HRL0-F1
#
_entry.id   AF-A0A5K1HRL0-F1
#
_cell.length_a   1.000
_cell.length_b   1.000
_cell.length_c   1.000
_cell.angle_alpha   90.00
_cell.angle_beta   90.00
_cell.angle_gamma   90.00
#
_symmetry.space_group_name_H-M   'P 1'
#
loop_
_entity.id
_entity.type
_entity.pdbx_description
1 polymer ?
#
loop_
_entity_poly.entity_id
_entity_poly.type
_entity_poly.pdbx_seq_one_letter_code
_entity_poly.pdbx_strand_id
1 'polypeptide(L)'
;SLLQLSKLDGNIPSELGSITHLQVFSVEKKKLTGTLPESLFNLSALQKLSFMTNQLTGHLSKDVGRFLPNLQVLFAAENELYGSIPEFLGCLQELK
;
A
#
# COMPACT_ATOMS: atom_id res chain seq x y z
N SER A 1 2.99 -16.21 10.64
CA SER A 1 3.58 -17.06 9.58
C SER A 1 4.25 -16.15 8.57
N LEU A 2 5.57 -16.26 8.41
CA LEU A 2 6.37 -15.49 7.44
C LEU A 2 5.99 -15.91 6.02
N LEU A 3 4.91 -15.33 5.49
CA LEU A 3 4.45 -15.56 4.13
C LEU A 3 5.39 -14.83 3.16
N GLN A 4 6.22 -15.59 2.44
CA GLN A 4 6.70 -15.38 1.05
C GLN A 4 7.09 -13.97 0.56
N LEU A 5 7.37 -12.99 1.42
CA LEU A 5 7.88 -11.67 1.00
C LEU A 5 9.24 -11.75 0.27
N SER A 6 9.92 -12.89 0.36
CA SER A 6 11.21 -13.15 -0.30
C SER A 6 11.12 -13.44 -1.80
N LYS A 7 9.92 -13.61 -2.37
CA LYS A 7 9.71 -13.89 -3.80
C LYS A 7 8.67 -12.98 -4.47
N LEU A 8 8.45 -11.78 -3.94
CA LEU A 8 7.66 -10.77 -4.66
C LEU A 8 8.50 -10.27 -5.85
N ASP A 9 8.51 -11.05 -6.92
CA ASP A 9 8.94 -10.66 -8.27
C ASP A 9 7.66 -10.50 -9.10
N GLY A 10 7.40 -9.30 -9.62
CA GLY A 10 6.16 -8.97 -10.32
C GLY A 10 5.16 -8.19 -9.46
N ASN A 11 3.89 -8.63 -9.42
CA ASN A 11 2.80 -7.87 -8.82
C ASN A 11 2.62 -8.15 -7.32
N ILE A 12 1.98 -7.23 -6.60
CA ILE A 12 1.50 -7.47 -5.23
C ILE A 12 0.31 -8.43 -5.28
N PRO A 13 0.36 -9.59 -4.58
CA PRO A 13 -0.69 -10.59 -4.61
C PRO A 13 -1.96 -10.10 -3.90
N SER A 14 -3.11 -10.40 -4.48
CA SER A 14 -4.41 -9.97 -3.94
C SER A 14 -4.74 -10.62 -2.60
N GLU A 15 -4.18 -11.80 -2.34
CA GLU A 15 -4.34 -12.60 -1.13
C GLU A 15 -3.82 -11.88 0.11
N LEU A 16 -2.93 -10.90 -0.06
CA LEU A 16 -2.43 -10.05 1.02
C LEU A 16 -3.59 -9.40 1.79
N GLY A 17 -4.66 -9.01 1.09
CA GLY A 17 -5.85 -8.38 1.69
C GLY A 17 -6.63 -9.28 2.66
N SER A 18 -6.34 -10.58 2.72
CA SER A 18 -6.93 -11.50 3.71
C SER A 18 -6.28 -11.40 5.09
N ILE A 19 -5.09 -10.79 5.18
CA ILE A 19 -4.33 -10.66 6.43
C ILE A 19 -4.78 -9.39 7.17
N THR A 20 -6.05 -9.33 7.53
CA THR A 20 -6.70 -8.11 8.06
C THR A 20 -6.09 -7.53 9.35
N HIS A 21 -5.25 -8.31 10.03
CA HIS A 21 -4.52 -7.91 11.24
C HIS A 21 -3.12 -7.35 10.94
N LEU A 22 -2.75 -7.22 9.66
CA LEU A 22 -1.43 -6.73 9.26
C LEU A 22 -1.31 -5.23 9.60
N GLN A 23 -0.35 -4.89 10.45
CA GLN A 23 -0.06 -3.50 10.84
C GLN A 23 1.01 -2.85 9.97
N VAL A 24 1.93 -3.64 9.41
CA VAL A 24 3.04 -3.14 8.61
C VAL A 24 3.14 -3.94 7.32
N PHE A 25 3.03 -3.24 6.20
CA PHE A 25 3.39 -3.77 4.88
C PHE A 25 4.50 -2.89 4.30
N SER A 26 5.68 -3.49 4.08
CA SER A 26 6.86 -2.79 3.62
C SER A 26 7.56 -3.62 2.55
N VAL A 27 7.59 -3.13 1.32
CA VAL A 27 8.24 -3.79 0.20
C VAL A 27 8.95 -2.77 -0.69
N GLU A 28 10.22 -2.54 -0.41
CA GLU A 28 11.00 -1.50 -1.08
C GLU A 28 12.09 -2.12 -1.94
N LYS A 29 12.40 -1.50 -3.09
CA LYS A 29 13.53 -1.90 -3.94
C LYS A 29 13.43 -3.35 -4.45
N LYS A 30 12.22 -3.78 -4.82
CA LYS A 30 11.94 -5.14 -5.29
C LYS A 30 11.58 -5.22 -6.78
N LYS A 31 11.67 -4.12 -7.52
CA LYS A 31 11.27 -4.05 -8.94
C LYS A 31 9.84 -4.57 -9.16
N LEU A 32 8.95 -4.33 -8.19
CA LEU A 32 7.55 -4.72 -8.35
C LEU A 32 6.91 -3.94 -9.50
N THR A 33 6.03 -4.58 -10.24
CA THR A 33 5.32 -4.03 -11.39
C THR A 33 3.80 -4.18 -11.21
N GLY A 34 3.02 -3.67 -12.16
CA GLY A 34 1.55 -3.73 -12.11
C GLY A 34 0.95 -2.65 -11.21
N THR A 35 -0.28 -2.86 -10.75
CA THR A 35 -1.02 -1.90 -9.91
C THR A 35 -1.15 -2.38 -8.46
N LEU A 36 -1.51 -1.47 -7.55
CA LEU A 36 -1.92 -1.85 -6.21
C LEU A 36 -3.24 -2.66 -6.29
N PRO A 37 -3.32 -3.88 -5.73
CA PRO A 37 -4.56 -4.65 -5.75
C PRO A 37 -5.58 -3.99 -4.82
N GLU A 38 -6.85 -3.96 -5.22
CA GLU A 38 -7.92 -3.36 -4.39
C GLU A 38 -8.02 -3.98 -2.99
N SER A 39 -7.70 -5.27 -2.87
CA SER A 39 -7.69 -5.98 -1.60
C SER A 39 -6.64 -5.45 -0.61
N LEU A 40 -5.61 -4.72 -1.06
CA LEU A 40 -4.68 -4.02 -0.17
C LEU A 40 -5.43 -3.05 0.76
N PHE A 41 -6.53 -2.47 0.27
CA PHE A 41 -7.37 -1.54 1.02
C PHE A 41 -8.30 -2.26 2.03
N ASN A 42 -8.31 -3.59 2.10
CA ASN A 42 -9.02 -4.33 3.16
C ASN A 42 -8.23 -4.38 4.48
N LEU A 43 -6.98 -3.92 4.49
CA LEU A 43 -6.07 -3.97 5.63
C LEU A 43 -6.36 -2.84 6.62
N SER A 44 -7.55 -2.83 7.21
CA SER A 44 -7.99 -1.75 8.11
C SER A 44 -7.08 -1.54 9.34
N ALA A 45 -6.33 -2.56 9.78
CA ALA A 45 -5.36 -2.47 10.87
C ALA A 45 -3.99 -1.89 10.45
N LEU A 46 -3.79 -1.59 9.16
CA LEU A 46 -2.50 -1.16 8.63
C LEU A 46 -2.13 0.23 9.15
N GLN A 47 -0.95 0.33 9.76
CA GLN A 47 -0.37 1.55 10.30
C GLN A 47 0.78 2.07 9.42
N LYS A 48 1.52 1.17 8.77
CA LYS A 48 2.58 1.54 7.83
C LYS A 48 2.40 0.83 6.50
N LEU A 49 2.35 1.62 5.44
CA LEU A 49 2.36 1.18 4.05
C LEU A 49 3.58 1.77 3.35
N SER A 50 4.56 0.93 3.01
CA SER A 50 5.71 1.35 2.21
C SER A 50 5.89 0.43 1.01
N PHE A 51 5.94 1.04 -0.17
CA PHE A 51 6.25 0.36 -1.43
C PHE A 51 7.16 1.22 -2.32
N MET A 52 7.95 2.11 -1.71
CA MET A 52 8.82 3.03 -2.43
C MET A 52 9.91 2.31 -3.23
N THR A 53 10.41 2.99 -4.27
CA THR A 53 11.46 2.48 -5.16
C THR A 53 11.07 1.15 -5.82
N ASN A 54 9.94 1.15 -6.53
CA ASN A 54 9.48 0.05 -7.38
C ASN A 54 9.01 0.61 -8.75
N GLN A 55 8.35 -0.20 -9.57
CA GLN A 55 7.82 0.15 -10.90
C GLN A 55 6.28 -0.01 -10.89
N LEU A 56 5.65 0.27 -9.74
CA LEU A 56 4.19 0.18 -9.60
C LEU A 56 3.53 1.35 -10.36
N THR A 57 2.46 1.04 -11.07
CA THR A 57 1.65 1.97 -11.85
C THR A 57 0.24 2.12 -11.25
N GLY A 58 -0.57 3.01 -11.79
CA GLY A 58 -1.94 3.24 -11.32
C GLY A 58 -2.04 4.45 -10.40
N HIS A 59 -3.11 4.51 -9.61
CA HIS A 59 -3.39 5.62 -8.70
C HIS A 59 -3.77 5.10 -7.32
N LEU A 60 -3.55 5.92 -6.29
CA LEU A 60 -4.16 5.66 -4.99
C LEU A 60 -5.66 5.93 -5.10
N SER A 61 -6.48 5.05 -4.54
CA SER A 61 -7.92 5.28 -4.46
C SER A 61 -8.20 6.60 -3.75
N LYS A 62 -9.13 7.40 -4.26
CA LYS A 62 -9.58 8.66 -3.63
C LYS A 62 -10.08 8.45 -2.20
N ASP A 63 -10.52 7.23 -1.89
CA ASP A 63 -11.09 6.83 -0.61
C ASP A 63 -10.07 6.05 0.26
N VAL A 64 -8.77 6.10 -0.06
CA VAL A 64 -7.73 5.34 0.66
C VAL A 64 -7.74 5.57 2.18
N GLY A 65 -8.00 6.80 2.63
CA GLY A 65 -8.09 7.11 4.07
C GLY A 65 -9.32 6.50 4.76
N ARG A 66 -10.40 6.25 4.02
CA ARG A 66 -11.58 5.54 4.54
C ARG A 66 -11.30 4.05 4.73
N PHE A 67 -10.51 3.46 3.83
CA PHE A 67 -10.21 2.04 3.82
C PHE A 67 -9.03 1.67 4.73
N LEU A 68 -8.08 2.59 4.91
CA LEU A 68 -6.92 2.45 5.79
C LEU A 68 -6.99 3.50 6.91
N PRO A 69 -8.02 3.46 7.78
CA PRO A 69 -8.26 4.52 8.77
C PRO A 69 -7.17 4.63 9.84
N ASN A 70 -6.38 3.57 10.04
CA ASN A 70 -5.30 3.53 11.02
C ASN A 70 -3.93 3.86 10.41
N LEU A 71 -3.86 4.27 9.13
CA LEU A 71 -2.60 4.50 8.44
C LEU A 71 -1.89 5.74 9.01
N GLN A 72 -0.65 5.55 9.42
CA GLN A 72 0.20 6.57 10.04
C GLN A 72 1.39 6.94 9.17
N VAL A 73 1.84 6.01 8.31
CA VAL A 73 3.00 6.22 7.45
C VAL A 73 2.71 5.68 6.05
N LEU A 74 2.88 6.53 5.04
CA LEU A 74 2.76 6.18 3.63
C LEU A 74 4.03 6.56 2.86
N PHE A 75 4.79 5.58 2.40
CA PHE A 75 5.92 5.79 1.48
C PHE A 75 5.63 5.17 0.12
N ALA A 76 5.28 6.02 -0.83
CA ALA A 76 4.90 5.63 -2.20
C ALA A 76 5.83 6.19 -3.29
N ALA A 77 6.87 6.94 -2.89
CA ALA A 77 7.79 7.63 -3.79
C ALA A 77 8.57 6.66 -4.69
N GLU A 78 9.15 7.18 -5.77
CA GLU A 78 9.96 6.39 -6.72
C GLU A 78 9.19 5.19 -7.28
N ASN A 79 7.99 5.46 -7.82
CA ASN A 79 7.15 4.54 -8.58
C ASN A 79 6.61 5.27 -9.82
N GLU A 80 5.84 4.57 -10.66
CA GLU A 80 5.17 5.11 -11.85
C GLU A 80 3.67 5.41 -11.56
N LEU A 81 3.37 5.82 -10.33
CA LEU A 81 2.01 6.21 -9.93
C LEU A 81 1.60 7.53 -10.61
N TYR A 82 0.34 7.63 -11.01
CA TYR A 82 -0.27 8.80 -11.62
C TYR A 82 -1.57 9.20 -10.92
N GLY A 83 -2.12 10.35 -11.29
CA GLY A 83 -3.33 10.92 -10.68
C GLY A 83 -3.02 11.91 -9.56
N SER A 84 -4.08 12.38 -8.91
CA SER A 84 -3.98 13.32 -7.79
C SER A 84 -3.74 12.59 -6.48
N ILE A 85 -3.01 13.22 -5.56
CA ILE A 85 -2.95 12.79 -4.16
C ILE A 85 -4.38 12.81 -3.59
N PRO A 86 -4.91 11.70 -3.04
CA PRO A 86 -6.26 11.67 -2.47
C PRO A 86 -6.43 12.68 -1.35
N GLU A 87 -7.44 13.55 -1.46
CA GLU A 87 -7.77 14.56 -0.44
C GLU A 87 -7.98 13.94 0.95
N PHE A 88 -8.59 12.74 0.98
CA PHE A 88 -8.86 12.00 2.21
C PHE A 88 -7.60 11.57 2.98
N LEU A 89 -6.41 11.57 2.36
CA LEU A 89 -5.17 11.38 3.11
C LEU A 89 -4.95 12.51 4.13
N GLY A 90 -5.39 13.73 3.80
CA GLY A 90 -5.34 14.87 4.73
C GLY A 90 -6.30 14.73 5.92
N CYS A 91 -7.26 13.81 5.87
CA CYS A 91 -8.17 13.54 6.98
C CYS A 91 -7.64 12.50 7.97
N LEU A 92 -6.53 11.81 7.66
CA LEU A 92 -5.92 10.83 8.55
C LEU A 92 -5.15 11.56 9.66
N GLN A 93 -5.70 11.55 10.88
CA GLN A 93 -5.17 12.31 12.01
C GLN A 93 -3.76 11.89 12.45
N GLU A 94 -3.41 10.63 12.22
CA GLU A 94 -2.14 10.03 12.63
C GLU A 94 -1.11 9.95 11.50
N LEU A 95 -1.47 10.38 10.27
CA LEU A 95 -0.58 10.31 9.12
C LEU A 95 0.53 11.36 9.22
N LYS A 96 1.79 10.91 9.13
CA LYS A 96 3.00 11.71 9.28
C LYS A 96 3.77 11.84 7.97
#